data_AF-A0A1V5S7A5-F1
#
_entry.id   AF-A0A1V5S7A5-F1
#
_cell.length_a   1.000
_cell.length_b   1.000
_cell.length_c   1.000
_cell.angle_alpha   90.00
_cell.angle_beta   90.00
_cell.angle_gamma   90.00
#
_symmetry.space_group_name_H-M   'P 1'
#
loop_
_entity.id
_entity.type
_entity.pdbx_description
1 polymer ?
#
loop_
_entity_poly.entity_id
_entity_poly.type
_entity_poly.pdbx_seq_one_letter_code
_entity_poly.pdbx_strand_id
1 'polypeptide(L)'
;MLLSKTVILKWNSKIKKHYESLGYTYTKMKDEFEVNVSDLTRGSAVIVDVECDYCHTKYQKEWNHYLTENRNSYIHKDCCGKCKKYKCQESNMDKYGVKSVLSLSEIKNKIASTNLEKYGVENPFSNEEIKAKIKETNFEKYGCNSYTQTEEYKQRVVKTCIAKYGVPYFVMTQRFVGEDSHVGKVESNITGLKERHMNIGIGERVCSTEISMRVNVVEIKAIKGILSNLRFITFITGKIT
;
A
#
# COMPACT_ATOMS: atom_id res chain seq x y z
N MET A 1 -5.52 -25.63 -11.07
CA MET A 1 -5.25 -26.95 -11.71
C MET A 1 -3.85 -27.51 -11.41
N LEU A 2 -3.70 -28.81 -11.09
CA LEU A 2 -2.39 -29.47 -10.90
C LEU A 2 -1.74 -29.76 -12.26
N LEU A 3 -0.46 -29.43 -12.42
CA LEU A 3 0.29 -29.66 -13.66
C LEU A 3 1.28 -30.84 -13.54
N SER A 4 1.94 -30.98 -12.41
CA SER A 4 2.91 -32.07 -12.18
C SER A 4 2.21 -33.41 -12.06
N LYS A 5 2.55 -34.37 -12.93
CA LYS A 5 2.07 -35.76 -12.86
C LYS A 5 2.93 -36.62 -11.94
N THR A 6 4.24 -36.43 -12.00
CA THR A 6 5.23 -37.14 -11.20
C THR A 6 6.15 -36.17 -10.46
N VAL A 7 6.72 -36.62 -9.35
CA VAL A 7 7.67 -35.88 -8.51
C VAL A 7 8.80 -36.81 -8.06
N ILE A 8 10.00 -36.25 -7.89
CA ILE A 8 11.17 -36.99 -7.42
C ILE A 8 11.24 -36.89 -5.89
N LEU A 9 11.31 -38.03 -5.23
CA LEU A 9 11.46 -38.14 -3.77
C LEU A 9 12.76 -38.86 -3.40
N LYS A 10 13.20 -38.68 -2.16
CA LYS A 10 14.33 -39.41 -1.57
C LYS A 10 13.85 -40.43 -0.56
N TRP A 11 14.34 -41.66 -0.64
CA TRP A 11 14.02 -42.69 0.35
C TRP A 11 14.42 -42.25 1.76
N ASN A 12 13.44 -42.25 2.65
CA ASN A 12 13.60 -42.00 4.08
C ASN A 12 12.83 -43.06 4.86
N SER A 13 13.34 -43.48 6.01
CA SER A 13 12.69 -44.41 6.95
C SER A 13 11.21 -44.08 7.21
N LYS A 14 10.84 -42.79 7.25
CA LYS A 14 9.45 -42.35 7.48
C LYS A 14 8.50 -42.69 6.34
N ILE A 15 8.96 -42.58 5.10
CA ILE A 15 8.12 -42.77 3.91
C ILE A 15 8.24 -44.17 3.30
N LYS A 16 9.28 -44.92 3.69
CA LYS A 16 9.62 -46.22 3.12
C LYS A 16 8.43 -47.19 3.09
N LYS A 17 7.82 -47.43 4.25
CA LYS A 17 6.69 -48.37 4.40
C LYS A 17 5.50 -48.02 3.51
N HIS A 18 5.21 -46.72 3.37
CA HIS A 18 4.10 -46.22 2.55
C HIS A 18 4.31 -46.58 1.09
N TYR A 19 5.48 -46.26 0.52
CA TYR A 19 5.74 -46.52 -0.89
C TYR A 19 6.01 -48.00 -1.20
N GLU A 20 6.60 -48.77 -0.29
CA GLU A 20 6.70 -50.24 -0.45
C GLU A 20 5.30 -50.89 -0.51
N SER A 21 4.34 -50.43 0.31
CA SER A 21 2.97 -50.95 0.29
C SER A 21 2.20 -50.63 -0.99
N LEU A 22 2.59 -49.56 -1.70
CA LEU A 22 2.03 -49.17 -2.99
C LEU A 22 2.71 -49.86 -4.18
N GLY A 23 3.76 -50.67 -3.94
CA GLY A 23 4.46 -51.44 -4.96
C GLY A 23 5.72 -50.80 -5.53
N TYR A 24 6.23 -49.72 -4.93
CA TYR A 24 7.48 -49.09 -5.38
C TYR A 24 8.69 -49.91 -4.89
N THR A 25 9.65 -50.17 -5.78
CA THR A 25 10.84 -50.97 -5.48
C THR A 25 11.86 -50.16 -4.68
N TYR A 26 12.17 -50.62 -3.46
CA TYR A 26 13.19 -50.00 -2.61
C TYR A 26 14.60 -50.33 -3.12
N THR A 27 15.41 -49.29 -3.36
CA THR A 27 16.81 -49.41 -3.77
C THR A 27 17.74 -49.26 -2.56
N LYS A 28 18.08 -48.03 -2.19
CA LYS A 28 18.98 -47.66 -1.10
C LYS A 28 18.45 -46.43 -0.37
N MET A 29 18.86 -46.24 0.88
CA MET A 29 18.50 -45.05 1.64
C MET A 29 19.08 -43.79 1.00
N LYS A 30 18.32 -42.69 1.04
CA LYS A 30 18.61 -41.40 0.41
C LYS A 30 18.66 -41.39 -1.12
N ASP A 31 18.47 -42.54 -1.76
CA ASP A 31 18.39 -42.64 -3.21
C ASP A 31 17.11 -41.97 -3.72
N GLU A 32 17.16 -41.44 -4.93
CA GLU A 32 16.06 -40.71 -5.57
C GLU A 32 15.18 -41.68 -6.37
N PHE A 33 13.86 -41.50 -6.30
CA PHE A 33 12.90 -42.29 -7.07
C PHE A 33 11.71 -41.44 -7.51
N GLU A 34 11.10 -41.81 -8.62
CA GLU A 34 9.95 -41.11 -9.20
C GLU A 34 8.64 -41.66 -8.64
N VAL A 35 7.75 -40.77 -8.22
CA VAL A 35 6.46 -41.10 -7.60
C VAL A 35 5.35 -40.31 -8.26
N ASN A 36 4.19 -40.96 -8.44
CA ASN A 36 2.98 -40.28 -8.89
C ASN A 36 2.47 -39.31 -7.83
N VAL A 37 2.06 -38.10 -8.24
CA VAL A 37 1.58 -37.08 -7.30
C VAL A 37 0.33 -37.53 -6.52
N SER A 38 -0.50 -38.38 -7.13
CA SER A 38 -1.68 -38.97 -6.50
C SER A 38 -1.37 -39.87 -5.30
N ASP A 39 -0.17 -40.47 -5.27
CA ASP A 39 0.27 -41.41 -4.25
C ASP A 39 0.97 -40.73 -3.07
N LEU A 40 1.18 -39.40 -3.16
CA LEU A 40 1.76 -38.62 -2.08
C LEU A 40 0.86 -38.59 -0.86
N THR A 41 1.46 -38.80 0.31
CA THR A 41 0.77 -38.69 1.59
C THR A 41 0.22 -37.28 1.80
N ARG A 42 -0.91 -37.16 2.51
CA ARG A 42 -1.63 -35.88 2.70
C ARG A 42 -0.79 -34.77 3.32
N GLY A 43 0.15 -35.13 4.20
CA GLY A 43 1.04 -34.19 4.89
C GLY A 43 2.39 -33.97 4.21
N SER A 44 2.58 -34.45 2.98
CA SER A 44 3.84 -34.30 2.27
C SER A 44 4.10 -32.84 1.90
N ALA A 45 5.30 -32.32 2.20
CA ALA A 45 5.75 -30.97 1.86
C ALA A 45 6.45 -30.90 0.49
N VAL A 46 6.14 -31.83 -0.40
CA VAL A 46 6.77 -31.92 -1.73
C VAL A 46 6.21 -30.81 -2.62
N ILE A 47 7.11 -30.13 -3.34
CA ILE A 47 6.74 -29.03 -4.22
C ILE A 47 6.13 -29.60 -5.51
N VAL A 48 4.97 -29.06 -5.88
CA VAL A 48 4.22 -29.38 -7.10
C VAL A 48 3.98 -28.09 -7.89
N ASP A 49 3.97 -28.23 -9.21
CA ASP A 49 3.63 -27.15 -10.13
C ASP A 49 2.11 -27.10 -10.33
N VAL A 50 1.54 -25.92 -10.12
CA VAL A 50 0.09 -25.70 -10.14
C VAL A 50 -0.23 -24.42 -10.93
N GLU A 51 -1.34 -24.47 -11.65
CA GLU A 51 -1.90 -23.35 -12.39
C GLU A 51 -3.09 -22.74 -11.63
N CYS A 52 -3.14 -21.42 -11.55
CA CYS A 52 -4.29 -20.71 -10.99
C CYS A 52 -5.52 -20.82 -11.91
N ASP A 53 -6.68 -21.24 -11.39
CA ASP A 53 -7.91 -21.39 -12.19
C ASP A 53 -8.60 -20.05 -12.54
N TYR A 54 -8.09 -18.92 -12.03
CA TYR A 54 -8.66 -17.58 -12.26
C TYR A 54 -7.83 -16.72 -13.21
N CYS A 55 -6.49 -16.82 -13.14
CA CYS A 55 -5.59 -15.98 -13.92
C CYS A 55 -4.56 -16.77 -14.71
N HIS A 56 -4.63 -18.11 -14.67
CA HIS A 56 -3.77 -19.03 -15.42
C HIS A 56 -2.26 -18.85 -15.19
N THR A 57 -1.89 -18.13 -14.14
CA THR A 57 -0.50 -17.98 -13.74
C THR A 57 -0.02 -19.28 -13.12
N LYS A 58 1.11 -19.79 -13.60
CA LYS A 58 1.78 -20.99 -13.07
C LYS A 58 2.63 -20.61 -11.86
N TYR A 59 2.57 -21.42 -10.81
CA TYR A 59 3.32 -21.19 -9.59
C TYR A 59 3.54 -22.52 -8.85
N GLN A 60 4.46 -22.48 -7.89
CA GLN A 60 4.86 -23.64 -7.10
C GLN A 60 4.26 -23.58 -5.70
N LYS A 61 3.93 -24.76 -5.17
CA LYS A 61 3.51 -24.91 -3.78
C LYS A 61 3.68 -26.32 -3.29
N GLU A 62 3.63 -26.47 -1.98
CA GLU A 62 3.65 -27.78 -1.32
C GLU A 62 2.35 -28.56 -1.55
N TRP A 63 2.48 -29.89 -1.64
CA TRP A 63 1.37 -30.82 -1.85
C TRP A 63 0.31 -30.75 -0.73
N ASN A 64 0.74 -30.68 0.53
CA ASN A 64 -0.15 -30.49 1.68
C ASN A 64 -1.07 -29.25 1.50
N HIS A 65 -0.53 -28.12 1.06
CA HIS A 65 -1.25 -26.88 0.80
C HIS A 65 -2.13 -27.01 -0.44
N TYR A 66 -1.68 -27.69 -1.49
CA TYR A 66 -2.54 -28.01 -2.62
C TYR A 66 -3.77 -28.80 -2.18
N LEU A 67 -3.61 -29.83 -1.34
CA LEU A 67 -4.74 -30.62 -0.86
C LEU A 67 -5.69 -29.82 0.01
N THR A 68 -5.19 -29.07 0.98
CA THR A 68 -6.06 -28.31 1.90
C THR A 68 -6.75 -27.15 1.20
N GLU A 69 -6.04 -26.43 0.34
CA GLU A 69 -6.57 -25.23 -0.30
C GLU A 69 -7.36 -25.52 -1.57
N ASN A 70 -7.06 -26.58 -2.32
CA ASN A 70 -7.77 -26.92 -3.54
C ASN A 70 -8.71 -28.10 -3.31
N ARG A 71 -8.16 -29.31 -3.12
CA ARG A 71 -8.94 -30.55 -3.11
C ARG A 71 -9.98 -30.60 -2.00
N ASN A 72 -9.63 -30.15 -0.81
CA ASN A 72 -10.49 -30.16 0.38
C ASN A 72 -11.25 -28.84 0.56
N SER A 73 -11.05 -27.87 -0.34
CA SER A 73 -11.79 -26.62 -0.31
C SER A 73 -13.17 -26.81 -0.93
N TYR A 74 -14.14 -26.07 -0.39
CA TYR A 74 -15.53 -26.09 -0.82
C TYR A 74 -15.73 -25.94 -2.35
N ILE A 75 -14.94 -25.08 -2.99
CA ILE A 75 -15.09 -24.77 -4.42
C ILE A 75 -14.18 -25.61 -5.32
N HIS A 76 -13.29 -26.45 -4.77
CA HIS A 76 -12.36 -27.30 -5.51
C HIS A 76 -11.56 -26.59 -6.62
N LYS A 77 -11.23 -25.32 -6.41
CA LYS A 77 -10.45 -24.47 -7.33
C LYS A 77 -9.21 -23.94 -6.67
N ASP A 78 -8.20 -23.72 -7.49
CA ASP A 78 -6.91 -23.22 -7.10
C ASP A 78 -6.69 -21.76 -7.46
N CYS A 79 -6.01 -21.01 -6.59
CA CYS A 79 -5.77 -19.59 -6.84
C CYS A 79 -4.40 -19.11 -6.37
N CYS A 80 -3.78 -18.22 -7.16
CA CYS A 80 -2.64 -17.46 -6.69
C CYS A 80 -3.04 -16.43 -5.62
N GLY A 81 -2.06 -15.88 -4.89
CA GLY A 81 -2.31 -14.92 -3.81
C GLY A 81 -3.12 -13.69 -4.23
N LYS A 82 -2.98 -13.21 -5.48
CA LYS A 82 -3.74 -12.07 -6.01
C LYS A 82 -5.22 -12.40 -6.25
N CYS A 83 -5.51 -13.67 -6.56
CA CYS A 83 -6.84 -14.15 -6.91
C CYS A 83 -7.62 -14.72 -5.72
N LYS A 84 -7.00 -14.80 -4.52
CA LYS A 84 -7.65 -15.25 -3.28
C LYS A 84 -8.92 -14.49 -2.95
N LYS A 85 -8.99 -13.20 -3.29
CA LYS A 85 -10.19 -12.38 -3.15
C LYS A 85 -11.36 -12.87 -4.00
N TYR A 86 -11.12 -13.28 -5.24
CA TYR A 86 -12.15 -13.79 -6.15
C TYR A 86 -12.64 -15.16 -5.67
N LYS A 87 -11.69 -16.01 -5.24
CA LYS A 87 -11.98 -17.29 -4.62
C LYS A 87 -12.92 -17.17 -3.42
N CYS A 88 -12.61 -16.25 -2.50
CA CYS A 88 -13.42 -15.98 -1.32
C CYS A 88 -14.83 -15.49 -1.69
N GLN A 89 -14.92 -14.55 -2.65
CA GLN A 89 -16.19 -14.04 -3.14
C GLN A 89 -17.04 -15.14 -3.77
N GLU A 90 -16.46 -16.03 -4.56
CA GLU A 90 -17.16 -17.17 -5.16
C GLU A 90 -17.73 -18.10 -4.08
N SER A 91 -16.92 -18.48 -3.08
CA SER A 91 -17.40 -19.31 -1.98
C SER A 91 -18.50 -18.65 -1.14
N ASN A 92 -18.42 -17.32 -0.96
CA ASN A 92 -19.43 -16.58 -0.20
C ASN A 92 -20.74 -16.45 -0.99
N MET A 93 -20.64 -16.25 -2.32
CA MET A 93 -21.81 -16.20 -3.20
C MET A 93 -22.53 -17.53 -3.22
N ASP A 94 -21.80 -18.64 -3.32
CA ASP A 94 -22.41 -19.97 -3.37
C ASP A 94 -23.06 -20.36 -2.02
N LYS A 95 -22.41 -20.06 -0.89
CA LYS A 95 -22.90 -20.44 0.43
C LYS A 95 -23.95 -19.49 1.03
N TYR A 96 -23.82 -18.18 0.78
CA TYR A 96 -24.62 -17.15 1.45
C TYR A 96 -25.34 -16.21 0.49
N GLY A 97 -25.17 -16.37 -0.83
CA GLY A 97 -25.79 -15.49 -1.84
C GLY A 97 -25.23 -14.06 -1.86
N VAL A 98 -24.17 -13.75 -1.09
CA VAL A 98 -23.58 -12.41 -0.98
C VAL A 98 -22.08 -12.43 -1.22
N LYS A 99 -21.54 -11.38 -1.83
CA LYS A 99 -20.09 -11.27 -2.09
C LYS A 99 -19.28 -11.08 -0.80
N SER A 100 -19.86 -10.40 0.18
CA SER A 100 -19.23 -10.08 1.46
C SER A 100 -20.11 -10.54 2.60
N VAL A 101 -19.58 -11.41 3.45
CA VAL A 101 -20.28 -11.91 4.63
C VAL A 101 -20.62 -10.78 5.62
N LEU A 102 -19.80 -9.72 5.66
CA LEU A 102 -20.05 -8.54 6.50
C LEU A 102 -21.25 -7.70 6.06
N SER A 103 -21.80 -7.91 4.86
CA SER A 103 -23.03 -7.21 4.46
C SER A 103 -24.29 -7.82 5.08
N LEU A 104 -24.23 -9.07 5.56
CA LEU A 104 -25.34 -9.78 6.19
C LEU A 104 -25.75 -9.07 7.48
N SER A 105 -27.07 -8.83 7.62
CA SER A 105 -27.65 -8.14 8.78
C SER A 105 -27.33 -8.86 10.10
N GLU A 106 -27.43 -10.18 10.14
CA GLU A 106 -27.11 -10.99 11.33
C GLU A 106 -25.68 -10.74 11.84
N ILE A 107 -24.72 -10.62 10.93
CA ILE A 107 -23.32 -10.43 11.27
C ILE A 107 -23.06 -8.99 11.69
N LYS A 108 -23.68 -8.02 11.02
CA LYS A 108 -23.66 -6.62 11.45
C LYS A 108 -24.20 -6.45 12.87
N ASN A 109 -25.32 -7.10 13.18
CA ASN A 109 -25.94 -7.02 14.50
C ASN A 109 -25.06 -7.65 15.59
N LYS A 110 -24.43 -8.81 15.32
CA LYS A 110 -23.47 -9.44 16.24
C LYS A 110 -22.24 -8.56 16.51
N ILE A 111 -21.75 -7.87 15.49
CA ILE A 111 -20.64 -6.92 15.64
C ILE A 111 -21.08 -5.74 16.52
N ALA A 112 -22.25 -5.15 16.23
CA ALA A 112 -22.79 -4.04 17.00
C ALA A 112 -23.02 -4.41 18.47
N SER A 113 -23.60 -5.59 18.76
CA SER A 113 -23.82 -6.05 20.13
C SER A 113 -22.52 -6.23 20.89
N THR A 114 -21.51 -6.85 20.26
CA THR A 114 -20.19 -7.06 20.88
C THR A 114 -19.50 -5.73 21.18
N ASN A 115 -19.62 -4.75 20.28
CA ASN A 115 -19.06 -3.41 20.49
C ASN A 115 -19.80 -2.65 21.60
N LEU A 116 -21.12 -2.78 21.65
CA LEU A 116 -21.95 -2.16 22.69
C LEU A 116 -21.60 -2.73 24.08
N GLU A 117 -21.45 -4.05 24.20
CA GLU A 117 -21.05 -4.72 25.45
C GLU A 117 -19.65 -4.29 25.93
N LYS A 118 -18.69 -4.16 25.01
CA LYS A 118 -17.29 -3.86 25.37
C LYS A 118 -17.01 -2.37 25.56
N TYR A 119 -17.64 -1.52 24.76
CA TYR A 119 -17.29 -0.10 24.64
C TYR A 119 -18.45 0.85 24.92
N GLY A 120 -19.66 0.34 25.20
CA GLY A 120 -20.86 1.14 25.43
C GLY A 120 -21.36 1.88 24.19
N VAL A 121 -20.76 1.64 23.01
CA VAL A 121 -21.11 2.26 21.73
C VAL A 121 -21.01 1.25 20.60
N GLU A 122 -21.84 1.38 19.57
CA GLU A 122 -21.82 0.48 18.41
C GLU A 122 -20.53 0.62 17.57
N ASN A 123 -20.01 1.84 17.48
CA ASN A 123 -18.77 2.14 16.78
C ASN A 123 -17.67 2.47 17.80
N PRO A 124 -16.63 1.62 17.93
CA PRO A 124 -15.51 1.87 18.84
C PRO A 124 -14.81 3.21 18.61
N PHE A 125 -14.78 3.72 17.37
CA PHE A 125 -14.19 5.04 17.07
C PHE A 125 -15.00 6.23 17.59
N SER A 126 -16.26 6.00 18.00
CA SER A 126 -17.08 7.02 18.67
C SER A 126 -16.81 7.08 20.17
N ASN A 127 -16.21 6.04 20.77
CA ASN A 127 -15.88 6.02 22.19
C ASN A 127 -14.77 7.03 22.51
N GLU A 128 -15.02 7.92 23.47
CA GLU A 128 -14.09 9.01 23.81
C GLU A 128 -12.78 8.51 24.44
N GLU A 129 -12.80 7.41 25.20
CA GLU A 129 -11.60 6.80 25.76
C GLU A 129 -10.67 6.27 24.64
N ILE A 130 -11.26 5.62 23.63
CA ILE A 130 -10.52 5.14 22.46
C ILE A 130 -9.94 6.32 21.67
N LYS A 131 -10.72 7.39 21.46
CA LYS A 131 -10.21 8.61 20.79
C LYS A 131 -9.07 9.26 21.56
N ALA A 132 -9.14 9.32 22.88
CA ALA A 132 -8.07 9.86 23.72
C ALA A 132 -6.79 9.04 23.59
N LYS A 133 -6.88 7.71 23.69
CA LYS A 133 -5.73 6.79 23.50
C LYS A 133 -5.09 6.92 22.12
N ILE A 134 -5.90 7.10 21.07
CA ILE A 134 -5.38 7.34 19.70
C ILE A 134 -4.57 8.65 19.66
N LYS A 135 -5.09 9.73 20.25
CA LYS A 135 -4.39 11.03 20.28
C LYS A 135 -3.09 10.95 21.06
N GLU A 136 -3.11 10.33 22.24
CA GLU A 136 -1.93 10.12 23.09
C GLU A 136 -0.86 9.31 22.34
N THR A 137 -1.22 8.16 21.78
CA THR A 137 -0.30 7.31 21.01
C THR A 137 0.30 8.05 19.81
N ASN A 138 -0.49 8.86 19.10
CA ASN A 138 0.00 9.66 17.99
C ASN A 138 0.94 10.77 18.46
N PHE A 139 0.62 11.41 19.58
CA PHE A 139 1.45 12.48 20.14
C PHE A 139 2.79 11.95 20.65
N GLU A 140 2.82 10.82 21.34
CA GLU A 140 4.06 10.16 21.79
C GLU A 140 4.96 9.77 20.62
N LYS A 141 4.38 9.23 19.53
CA LYS A 141 5.16 8.73 18.39
C LYS A 141 5.60 9.83 17.42
N TYR A 142 4.77 10.85 17.22
CA TYR A 142 4.92 11.81 16.12
C TYR A 142 4.95 13.28 16.57
N GLY A 143 4.78 13.56 17.87
CA GLY A 143 4.69 14.93 18.40
C GLY A 143 3.46 15.71 17.93
N CYS A 144 2.49 15.05 17.30
CA CYS A 144 1.29 15.67 16.77
C CYS A 144 0.10 14.71 16.87
N ASN A 145 -1.12 15.25 16.82
CA ASN A 145 -2.35 14.46 17.02
C ASN A 145 -2.66 13.49 15.88
N SER A 146 -2.01 13.64 14.72
CA SER A 146 -2.22 12.79 13.54
C SER A 146 -0.94 12.66 12.73
N TYR A 147 -0.59 11.43 12.35
CA TYR A 147 0.53 11.16 11.46
C TYR A 147 0.46 11.94 10.13
N THR A 148 -0.75 12.29 9.66
CA THR A 148 -0.93 13.07 8.41
C THR A 148 -0.39 14.50 8.48
N GLN A 149 -0.16 15.05 9.68
CA GLN A 149 0.40 16.39 9.86
C GLN A 149 1.93 16.40 9.80
N THR A 150 2.57 15.23 9.93
CA THR A 150 4.03 15.10 9.87
C THR A 150 4.56 15.49 8.50
N GLU A 151 5.75 16.07 8.48
CA GLU A 151 6.39 16.47 7.23
C GLU A 151 6.76 15.26 6.36
N GLU A 152 7.13 14.15 7.00
CA GLU A 152 7.38 12.86 6.34
C GLU A 152 6.18 12.42 5.50
N TYR A 153 4.97 12.46 6.08
CA TYR A 153 3.75 12.08 5.38
C TYR A 153 3.51 12.99 4.16
N LYS A 154 3.63 14.31 4.31
CA LYS A 154 3.43 15.27 3.21
C LYS A 154 4.39 15.01 2.06
N GLN A 155 5.67 14.82 2.34
CA GLN A 155 6.69 14.51 1.33
C GLN A 155 6.39 13.18 0.62
N ARG A 156 5.95 12.16 1.36
CA ARG A 156 5.57 10.86 0.79
C ARG A 156 4.39 10.98 -0.16
N VAL A 157 3.39 11.80 0.18
CA VAL A 157 2.23 12.08 -0.68
C VAL A 157 2.70 12.75 -1.98
N VAL A 158 3.49 13.83 -1.89
CA VAL A 158 4.00 14.54 -3.07
C VAL A 158 4.81 13.62 -3.98
N LYS A 159 5.75 12.83 -3.44
CA LYS A 159 6.54 11.86 -4.22
C LYS A 159 5.65 10.86 -4.97
N THR A 160 4.62 10.35 -4.29
CA THR A 160 3.68 9.38 -4.89
C THR A 160 2.83 10.03 -6.00
N CYS A 161 2.40 11.28 -5.81
CA CYS A 161 1.66 12.03 -6.80
C CYS A 161 2.51 12.33 -8.05
N ILE A 162 3.76 12.76 -7.87
CA ILE A 162 4.69 13.00 -8.99
C ILE A 162 4.93 11.71 -9.78
N ALA A 163 5.20 10.59 -9.10
CA ALA A 163 5.46 9.31 -9.76
C ALA A 163 4.25 8.79 -10.57
N LYS A 164 3.02 9.03 -10.10
CA LYS A 164 1.80 8.56 -10.78
C LYS A 164 1.27 9.51 -11.84
N TYR A 165 1.42 10.81 -11.62
CA TYR A 165 0.70 11.84 -12.38
C TYR A 165 1.59 12.95 -12.93
N GLY A 166 2.90 12.94 -12.64
CA GLY A 166 3.84 14.00 -13.05
C GLY A 166 3.69 15.32 -12.29
N VAL A 167 2.71 15.43 -11.39
CA VAL A 167 2.39 16.66 -10.65
C VAL A 167 2.42 16.42 -9.13
N PRO A 168 2.76 17.44 -8.32
CA PRO A 168 2.91 17.28 -6.87
C PRO A 168 1.60 16.98 -6.14
N TYR A 169 0.46 17.37 -6.71
CA TYR A 169 -0.85 17.13 -6.13
C TYR A 169 -1.84 16.62 -7.18
N PHE A 170 -2.73 15.71 -6.80
CA PHE A 170 -3.72 15.12 -7.69
C PHE A 170 -4.63 16.17 -8.37
N VAL A 171 -4.98 17.24 -7.66
CA VAL A 171 -5.81 18.35 -8.18
C VAL A 171 -5.13 19.15 -9.29
N MET A 172 -3.82 19.01 -9.47
CA MET A 172 -3.06 19.69 -10.53
C MET A 172 -2.97 18.86 -11.81
N THR A 173 -3.64 17.71 -11.90
CA THR A 173 -3.66 16.91 -13.12
C THR A 173 -4.48 17.58 -14.22
N GLN A 174 -4.13 17.35 -15.50
CA GLN A 174 -4.83 17.92 -16.67
C GLN A 174 -6.35 17.71 -16.65
N ARG A 175 -6.84 16.66 -15.97
CA ARG A 175 -8.27 16.42 -15.75
C ARG A 175 -8.98 17.57 -15.02
N PHE A 176 -8.28 18.29 -14.16
CA PHE A 176 -8.83 19.36 -13.31
C PHE A 176 -8.32 20.75 -13.70
N VAL A 177 -7.18 20.84 -14.38
CA VAL A 177 -6.64 22.09 -14.93
C VAL A 177 -7.19 22.30 -16.34
N GLY A 178 -8.50 22.52 -16.46
CA GLY A 178 -9.09 23.12 -17.66
C GLY A 178 -8.87 24.64 -17.65
N GLU A 179 -8.86 25.31 -18.80
CA GLU A 179 -8.66 26.77 -18.92
C GLU A 179 -9.67 27.60 -18.08
N ASP A 180 -10.85 27.04 -17.81
CA ASP A 180 -11.86 27.66 -16.96
C ASP A 180 -11.65 27.47 -15.45
N SER A 181 -10.76 26.56 -15.05
CA SER A 181 -10.46 26.27 -13.65
C SER A 181 -9.73 27.44 -12.98
N HIS A 182 -10.02 27.67 -11.70
CA HIS A 182 -9.35 28.72 -10.90
C HIS A 182 -7.82 28.57 -10.90
N VAL A 183 -7.32 27.34 -11.07
CA VAL A 183 -5.88 27.00 -11.09
C VAL A 183 -5.24 27.45 -12.41
N GLY A 184 -5.88 27.21 -13.57
CA GLY A 184 -5.37 27.66 -14.87
C GLY A 184 -5.29 29.18 -15.01
N LYS A 185 -6.25 29.91 -14.42
CA LYS A 185 -6.24 31.38 -14.38
C LYS A 185 -5.11 31.95 -13.52
N VAL A 186 -4.61 31.22 -12.53
CA VAL A 186 -3.48 31.67 -11.69
C VAL A 186 -2.15 31.49 -12.42
N GLU A 187 -1.98 30.40 -13.18
CA GLU A 187 -0.75 30.13 -13.94
C GLU A 187 -0.54 31.10 -15.12
N SER A 188 -1.60 31.46 -15.85
CA SER A 188 -1.52 32.47 -16.92
C SER A 188 -1.13 33.85 -16.39
N ASN A 189 -1.67 34.23 -15.23
CA ASN A 189 -1.38 35.52 -14.58
C ASN A 189 0.05 35.61 -14.04
N ILE A 190 0.62 34.53 -13.50
CA ILE A 190 2.02 34.48 -13.04
C ILE A 190 3.00 34.55 -14.23
N THR A 191 2.68 33.87 -15.33
CA THR A 191 3.53 33.85 -16.52
C THR A 191 3.54 35.22 -17.22
N GLY A 192 2.38 35.87 -17.36
CA GLY A 192 2.27 37.24 -17.89
C GLY A 192 2.84 38.34 -16.98
N LEU A 193 3.06 38.08 -15.68
CA LEU A 193 3.81 38.98 -14.81
C LEU A 193 5.32 38.83 -15.01
N LYS A 194 5.84 37.62 -15.20
CA LYS A 194 7.27 37.40 -15.45
C LYS A 194 7.73 37.96 -16.80
N GLU A 195 6.91 37.83 -17.84
CA GLU A 195 7.22 38.38 -19.17
C GLU A 195 7.22 39.92 -19.20
N ARG A 196 6.33 40.56 -18.42
CA ARG A 196 6.34 42.02 -18.26
C ARG A 196 7.57 42.55 -17.52
N HIS A 197 8.12 41.80 -16.57
CA HIS A 197 9.36 42.18 -15.89
C HIS A 197 10.61 41.94 -16.74
N MET A 198 10.55 41.04 -17.73
CA MET A 198 11.69 40.75 -18.62
C MET A 198 11.79 41.73 -19.80
N ASN A 199 10.68 42.38 -20.20
CA ASN A 199 10.64 43.36 -21.30
C ASN A 199 10.82 44.83 -20.88
N ILE A 200 10.98 45.13 -19.58
CA ILE A 200 11.34 46.47 -19.10
C ILE A 200 12.81 46.44 -18.67
N GLY A 201 13.70 46.43 -19.66
CA GLY A 201 15.13 46.56 -19.44
C GLY A 201 15.62 47.96 -19.78
N ILE A 202 15.35 48.98 -18.96
CA ILE A 202 16.09 50.26 -18.96
C ILE A 202 16.01 50.94 -17.57
N GLY A 203 17.18 51.27 -17.00
CA GLY A 203 17.44 52.56 -16.35
C GLY A 203 16.94 52.82 -14.91
N GLU A 204 17.89 53.12 -14.04
CA GLU A 204 17.85 53.87 -12.77
C GLU A 204 16.53 54.22 -12.04
N ARG A 205 16.58 54.03 -10.70
CA ARG A 205 15.87 54.75 -9.62
C ARG A 205 14.34 54.92 -9.75
N VAL A 206 13.61 54.06 -9.03
CA VAL A 206 12.32 54.43 -8.40
C VAL A 206 12.30 53.75 -7.02
N CYS A 207 12.67 54.48 -5.97
CA CYS A 207 11.76 55.15 -5.03
C CYS A 207 10.77 54.19 -4.36
N SER A 208 11.00 54.02 -3.06
CA SER A 208 10.09 53.45 -2.07
C SER A 208 8.69 54.04 -2.18
N THR A 209 7.71 53.26 -2.61
CA THR A 209 6.33 53.17 -2.09
C THR A 209 5.47 52.33 -3.05
N GLU A 210 4.47 51.63 -2.50
CA GLU A 210 3.39 50.93 -3.21
C GLU A 210 3.66 49.54 -3.82
N ILE A 211 3.86 48.54 -2.95
CA ILE A 211 3.07 47.29 -3.05
C ILE A 211 2.61 46.92 -1.64
N SER A 212 1.53 47.57 -1.20
CA SER A 212 0.77 47.15 -0.03
C SER A 212 -0.39 46.28 -0.50
N MET A 213 -0.21 44.95 -0.57
CA MET A 213 -1.32 43.99 -0.44
C MET A 213 -0.84 42.70 0.25
N ARG A 214 -1.07 42.67 1.57
CA ARG A 214 -1.34 41.52 2.46
C ARG A 214 -0.59 40.21 2.16
N VAL A 215 0.67 40.15 2.58
CA VAL A 215 1.34 38.90 2.96
C VAL A 215 1.41 38.85 4.49
N ASN A 216 0.89 37.78 5.08
CA ASN A 216 0.83 37.56 6.53
C ASN A 216 2.19 37.77 7.19
N VAL A 217 2.21 38.60 8.24
CA VAL A 217 3.38 39.17 8.94
C VAL A 217 4.25 38.13 9.66
N VAL A 218 3.85 36.85 9.69
CA VAL A 218 4.54 35.81 10.48
C VAL A 218 5.71 35.17 9.72
N GLU A 219 5.67 35.06 8.40
CA GLU A 219 6.75 34.40 7.62
C GLU A 219 7.93 35.33 7.29
N ILE A 220 7.75 36.64 7.34
CA ILE A 220 8.83 37.61 7.01
C ILE A 220 9.92 37.64 8.11
N LYS A 221 9.60 37.29 9.36
CA LYS A 221 10.61 37.23 10.44
C LYS A 221 11.59 36.06 10.28
N ALA A 222 11.16 34.93 9.73
CA ALA A 222 12.05 33.78 9.50
C ALA A 222 13.03 34.03 8.34
N ILE A 223 12.57 34.68 7.27
CA ILE A 223 13.40 34.98 6.08
C ILE A 223 14.41 36.09 6.38
N LYS A 224 14.05 37.08 7.22
CA LYS A 224 14.99 38.14 7.65
C LYS A 224 16.16 37.60 8.48
N GLY A 225 15.96 36.57 9.32
CA GLY A 225 17.03 35.96 10.12
C GLY A 225 18.03 35.14 9.30
N ILE A 226 17.58 34.54 8.20
CA ILE A 226 18.44 33.77 7.28
C ILE A 226 19.27 34.71 6.39
N LEU A 227 18.66 35.82 5.94
CA LEU A 227 19.35 36.83 5.12
C LEU A 227 20.39 37.66 5.91
N SER A 228 20.22 37.86 7.22
CA SER A 228 21.24 38.51 8.06
C SER A 228 22.49 37.65 8.24
N ASN A 229 22.36 36.32 8.31
CA ASN A 229 23.50 35.41 8.41
C ASN A 229 24.27 35.29 7.08
N LEU A 230 23.58 35.34 5.94
CA LEU A 230 24.23 35.33 4.61
C LEU A 230 25.03 36.62 4.34
N ARG A 231 24.55 37.79 4.79
CA ARG A 231 25.31 39.05 4.68
C ARG A 231 26.55 39.10 5.56
N PHE A 232 26.54 38.42 6.71
CA PHE A 232 27.70 38.36 7.61
C PHE A 232 28.81 37.46 7.05
N ILE A 233 28.44 36.35 6.39
CA ILE A 233 29.41 35.42 5.77
C ILE A 233 30.11 36.07 4.57
N THR A 234 29.41 36.87 3.77
CA THR A 234 30.02 37.58 2.62
C THR A 234 30.92 38.75 3.00
N PHE A 235 30.81 39.28 4.22
CA PHE A 235 31.65 40.40 4.68
C PHE A 235 33.01 39.94 5.23
N ILE A 236 33.10 38.72 5.75
CA ILE A 236 34.34 38.16 6.30
C ILE A 236 35.25 37.62 5.18
N THR A 237 34.70 37.12 4.08
CA THR A 237 35.49 36.54 2.96
C THR A 237 35.99 37.58 1.95
N GLY A 238 35.57 38.85 2.04
CA GLY A 238 35.99 39.93 1.14
C GLY A 238 37.11 40.84 1.66
N LYS A 239 37.79 40.48 2.76
CA LYS A 239 38.88 41.28 3.36
C LYS A 239 40.21 40.53 3.53
N ILE A 240 40.35 39.33 2.95
CA ILE A 240 41.63 38.58 2.91
C ILE A 240 41.89 38.18 1.46
N THR A 241 42.32 39.13 0.64
CA THR A 241 43.17 38.98 -0.56
C THR A 241 43.56 40.36 -1.04
#